data_AF-A0AAD4CQP8-F1
#
_entry.id   AF-A0AAD4CQP8-F1
#
_cell.length_a   1.000
_cell.length_b   1.000
_cell.length_c   1.000
_cell.angle_alpha   90.00
_cell.angle_beta   90.00
_cell.angle_gamma   90.00
#
_symmetry.space_group_name_H-M   'P 1'
#
loop_
_entity.id
_entity.type
_entity.pdbx_description
1 polymer ?
#
loop_
_entity_poly.entity_id
_entity_poly.type
_entity_poly.pdbx_seq_one_letter_code
_entity_poly.pdbx_strand_id
1 'polypeptide(L)'
;MRVEYSTFIRLELFITIPILLISCLMVTDHQDVHITGAEFGFATPVSYRQLLGCVTEGVVIVYPPRTTAEGSDEGCEFSIAYEKRLARTLIEDPEWCEYFEYRGVDAEEFVSNGV
;
A
#
# COMPACT_ATOMS: atom_id res chain seq x y z
N MET A 1 -28.07 -8.48 7.49
CA MET A 1 -27.19 -7.71 6.59
C MET A 1 -25.84 -7.61 7.30
N ARG A 2 -24.75 -8.08 6.69
CA ARG A 2 -23.39 -7.84 7.17
C ARG A 2 -22.71 -6.91 6.18
N VAL A 3 -21.88 -6.01 6.67
CA VAL A 3 -20.94 -5.22 5.87
C VAL A 3 -19.56 -5.62 6.39
N GLU A 4 -18.63 -5.85 5.47
CA GLU A 4 -17.29 -6.36 5.81
C GLU A 4 -16.29 -5.18 5.84
N TYR A 5 -15.10 -5.42 6.39
CA TYR A 5 -14.18 -4.38 6.84
C TYR A 5 -12.97 -4.27 5.91
N SER A 6 -12.41 -3.08 5.71
CA SER A 6 -11.22 -2.85 4.87
C SER A 6 -10.08 -2.13 5.63
N THR A 7 -8.85 -2.54 5.37
CA THR A 7 -7.58 -2.04 5.95
C THR A 7 -6.54 -1.97 4.85
N PHE A 8 -5.79 -0.87 4.79
CA PHE A 8 -4.70 -0.70 3.84
C PHE A 8 -3.43 -1.44 4.29
N ILE A 9 -2.70 -2.11 3.38
CA ILE A 9 -1.53 -2.94 3.74
C ILE A 9 -0.32 -2.58 2.85
N ARG A 10 0.81 -2.14 3.43
CA ARG A 10 2.07 -1.83 2.71
C ARG A 10 3.01 -3.03 2.60
N LEU A 11 3.50 -3.30 1.37
CA LEU A 11 4.12 -4.54 0.86
C LEU A 11 5.10 -4.22 -0.33
N GLU A 12 5.95 -5.15 -0.85
CA GLU A 12 6.92 -4.93 -1.97
C GLU A 12 6.97 -6.08 -3.03
N LEU A 13 6.99 -5.80 -4.35
CA LEU A 13 6.31 -6.65 -5.38
C LEU A 13 7.17 -7.52 -6.36
N PHE A 14 6.80 -8.80 -6.50
CA PHE A 14 6.95 -9.62 -7.73
C PHE A 14 5.62 -10.35 -8.07
N ILE A 15 5.29 -10.58 -9.36
CA ILE A 15 4.02 -11.23 -9.81
C ILE A 15 4.21 -12.14 -11.03
N THR A 16 3.56 -13.32 -11.01
CA THR A 16 2.86 -13.93 -12.18
C THR A 16 1.87 -15.00 -11.71
N ILE A 17 0.55 -14.81 -11.87
CA ILE A 17 -0.49 -15.87 -11.93
C ILE A 17 -1.83 -15.29 -12.45
N PRO A 18 -2.65 -16.03 -13.23
CA PRO A 18 -3.97 -15.58 -13.68
C PRO A 18 -5.15 -16.39 -13.12
N ILE A 19 -6.27 -15.71 -12.80
CA ILE A 19 -7.67 -16.18 -13.01
C ILE A 19 -8.66 -15.01 -12.82
N LEU A 20 -9.73 -14.99 -13.64
CA LEU A 20 -10.79 -13.96 -13.73
C LEU A 20 -11.95 -14.30 -12.74
N LEU A 21 -12.90 -13.45 -12.32
CA LEU A 21 -13.29 -12.02 -12.46
C LEU A 21 -14.24 -11.75 -11.24
N ILE A 22 -14.65 -10.56 -10.76
CA ILE A 22 -14.72 -9.14 -11.17
C ILE A 22 -14.29 -8.32 -9.89
N SER A 23 -13.71 -7.12 -9.89
CA SER A 23 -14.24 -5.83 -10.37
C SER A 23 -13.17 -4.75 -10.62
N CYS A 24 -12.12 -5.10 -11.38
CA CYS A 24 -10.98 -4.26 -11.75
C CYS A 24 -9.95 -4.02 -10.62
N LEU A 25 -8.67 -4.16 -10.96
CA LEU A 25 -7.55 -3.73 -10.13
C LEU A 25 -7.05 -2.40 -10.71
N MET A 26 -7.16 -1.31 -9.95
CA MET A 26 -6.66 0.01 -10.35
C MET A 26 -5.30 0.25 -9.72
N VAL A 27 -4.25 0.02 -10.49
CA VAL A 27 -2.87 0.30 -10.09
C VAL A 27 -2.52 1.74 -10.49
N THR A 28 -2.20 2.58 -9.50
CA THR A 28 -1.62 3.91 -9.72
C THR A 28 -0.13 3.86 -9.44
N ASP A 29 0.67 3.96 -10.49
CA ASP A 29 2.14 3.98 -10.40
C ASP A 29 2.65 5.41 -10.22
N HIS A 30 3.31 5.67 -9.09
CA HIS A 30 3.91 6.95 -8.75
C HIS A 30 5.46 6.84 -8.67
N GLN A 31 6.09 5.81 -9.25
CA GLN A 31 7.55 5.59 -9.10
C GLN A 31 8.42 6.74 -9.65
N ASP A 32 7.99 7.40 -10.73
CA ASP A 32 8.70 8.53 -11.36
C ASP A 32 8.52 9.87 -10.60
N VAL A 33 7.85 9.86 -9.43
CA VAL A 33 7.59 11.06 -8.63
C VAL A 33 8.81 11.42 -7.78
N HIS A 34 9.70 12.24 -8.34
CA HIS A 34 10.97 12.69 -7.73
C HIS A 34 10.81 13.72 -6.57
N ILE A 35 9.91 13.46 -5.62
CA ILE A 35 9.66 14.31 -4.44
C ILE A 35 10.86 14.36 -3.48
N THR A 36 11.68 13.31 -3.44
CA THR A 36 12.91 13.25 -2.63
C THR A 36 14.04 14.16 -3.16
N GLY A 37 13.91 14.71 -4.37
CA GLY A 37 14.80 15.76 -4.90
C GLY A 37 14.35 17.19 -4.59
N ALA A 38 13.21 17.39 -3.93
CA ALA A 38 12.69 18.73 -3.63
C ALA A 38 13.37 19.33 -2.38
N GLU A 39 14.04 20.47 -2.55
CA GLU A 39 14.65 21.24 -1.46
C GLU A 39 13.74 22.45 -1.13
N PHE A 40 13.39 22.62 0.15
CA PHE A 40 12.42 23.64 0.60
C PHE A 40 13.05 24.83 1.35
N GLY A 41 14.38 24.95 1.36
CA GLY A 41 15.17 25.93 2.11
C GLY A 41 15.40 25.57 3.58
N PHE A 42 14.92 24.40 4.02
CA PHE A 42 15.02 23.95 5.42
C PHE A 42 14.99 22.42 5.59
N ALA A 43 14.50 21.67 4.60
CA ALA A 43 14.42 20.21 4.62
C ALA A 43 14.23 19.64 3.20
N THR A 44 14.54 18.36 3.06
CA THR A 44 14.25 17.52 1.89
C THR A 44 13.34 16.36 2.32
N PRO A 45 12.26 16.03 1.57
CA PRO A 45 11.41 14.88 1.89
C PRO A 45 12.16 13.55 1.77
N VAL A 46 11.97 12.63 2.72
CA VAL A 46 12.56 11.27 2.70
C VAL A 46 11.67 10.22 2.02
N SER A 47 10.37 10.50 1.89
CA SER A 47 9.37 9.61 1.32
C SER A 47 8.09 10.38 0.95
N TYR A 48 7.36 9.89 -0.05
CA TYR A 48 6.01 10.38 -0.40
C TYR A 48 4.93 9.38 0.01
N ARG A 49 3.74 9.90 0.32
CA ARG A 49 2.51 9.14 0.57
C ARG A 49 1.31 9.85 -0.03
N GLN A 50 0.37 9.08 -0.59
CA GLN A 50 -0.93 9.57 -0.98
C GLN A 50 -1.86 9.50 0.23
N LEU A 51 -2.39 10.65 0.66
CA LEU A 51 -3.45 10.70 1.66
C LEU A 51 -4.77 10.28 1.01
N LEU A 52 -5.47 9.33 1.65
CA LEU A 52 -6.74 8.78 1.15
C LEU A 52 -7.92 9.30 1.99
N GLY A 53 -8.92 9.88 1.33
CA GLY A 53 -10.16 10.33 1.98
C GLY A 53 -11.18 9.21 2.25
N CYS A 54 -11.04 8.09 1.56
CA CYS A 54 -11.78 6.84 1.76
C CYS A 54 -10.91 5.66 1.29
N VAL A 55 -11.23 4.45 1.74
CA VAL A 55 -10.62 3.22 1.20
C VAL A 55 -11.48 2.74 0.03
N THR A 56 -10.88 2.57 -1.14
CA THR A 56 -11.57 2.09 -2.35
C THR A 56 -11.07 0.69 -2.70
N GLU A 57 -11.98 -0.28 -2.76
CA GLU A 57 -11.66 -1.67 -3.12
C GLU A 57 -10.95 -1.76 -4.49
N GLY A 58 -10.00 -2.70 -4.61
CA GLY A 58 -9.25 -2.94 -5.85
C GLY A 58 -8.19 -1.88 -6.19
N VAL A 59 -7.98 -0.85 -5.35
CA VAL A 59 -6.91 0.14 -5.55
C VAL A 59 -5.57 -0.35 -5.00
N VAL A 60 -4.53 -0.19 -5.82
CA VAL A 60 -3.11 -0.43 -5.49
C VAL A 60 -2.34 0.86 -5.79
N ILE A 61 -1.61 1.38 -4.82
CA ILE A 61 -0.76 2.57 -5.00
C ILE A 61 0.69 2.13 -4.89
N VAL A 62 1.47 2.31 -5.96
CA VAL A 62 2.92 2.05 -5.97
C VAL A 62 3.64 3.38 -5.77
N TYR A 63 4.44 3.49 -4.72
CA TYR A 63 5.12 4.71 -4.32
C TYR A 63 6.53 4.81 -4.94
N PRO A 64 7.08 6.03 -5.07
CA PRO A 64 8.48 6.22 -5.42
C PRO A 64 9.41 5.64 -4.34
N PRO A 65 10.59 5.12 -4.71
CA PRO A 65 11.59 4.65 -3.75
C PRO A 65 11.92 5.72 -2.71
N ARG A 66 12.20 5.30 -1.48
CA ARG A 66 12.72 6.21 -0.45
C ARG A 66 14.15 6.63 -0.74
N THR A 67 14.58 7.72 -0.11
CA THR A 67 16.02 7.94 0.11
C THR A 67 16.48 6.99 1.22
N THR A 68 16.98 5.82 0.83
CA THR A 68 17.47 4.76 1.72
C THR A 68 18.97 4.92 2.01
N ALA A 69 19.52 4.11 2.92
CA ALA A 69 20.95 4.09 3.21
C ALA A 69 21.73 3.33 2.12
N GLU A 70 23.02 3.65 1.93
CA GLU A 70 23.89 2.88 1.03
C GLU A 70 23.96 1.40 1.48
N GLY A 71 23.65 0.48 0.57
CA GLY A 71 23.58 -0.96 0.85
C GLY A 71 22.24 -1.45 1.42
N SER A 72 21.21 -0.59 1.49
CA SER A 72 19.83 -0.99 1.77
C SER A 72 19.28 -1.92 0.68
N ASP A 73 18.51 -2.92 1.10
CA ASP A 73 17.77 -3.87 0.25
C ASP A 73 16.30 -3.47 0.02
N GLU A 74 15.76 -2.52 0.80
CA GLU A 74 14.43 -1.90 0.59
C GLU A 74 14.19 -1.51 -0.90
N GLY A 75 13.10 -2.04 -1.47
CA GLY A 75 12.73 -1.90 -2.88
C GLY A 75 11.59 -0.91 -3.11
N CYS A 76 10.55 -1.35 -3.82
CA CYS A 76 9.40 -0.52 -4.17
C CYS A 76 8.21 -0.74 -3.22
N GLU A 77 7.92 0.26 -2.40
CA GLU A 77 6.73 0.24 -1.55
C GLU A 77 5.47 0.37 -2.40
N PHE A 78 4.57 -0.60 -2.30
CA PHE A 78 3.19 -0.41 -2.69
C PHE A 78 2.26 -0.64 -1.50
N SER A 79 1.01 -0.24 -1.65
CA SER A 79 0.03 -0.27 -0.57
C SER A 79 -1.37 -0.53 -1.15
N ILE A 80 -2.08 -1.52 -0.57
CA ILE A 80 -3.29 -2.11 -1.17
C ILE A 80 -4.53 -1.95 -0.29
N ALA A 81 -5.68 -1.69 -0.91
CA ALA A 81 -6.98 -1.83 -0.26
C ALA A 81 -7.32 -3.32 -0.13
N TYR A 82 -7.45 -3.82 1.11
CA TYR A 82 -7.64 -5.24 1.39
C TYR A 82 -8.61 -5.46 2.56
N GLU A 83 -9.31 -6.58 2.58
CA GLU A 83 -10.30 -6.85 3.62
C GLU A 83 -9.63 -7.07 4.99
N LYS A 84 -9.95 -6.24 5.99
CA LYS A 84 -9.41 -6.30 7.38
C LYS A 84 -9.62 -7.65 8.06
N ARG A 85 -10.70 -8.38 7.73
CA ARG A 85 -10.95 -9.74 8.23
C ARG A 85 -9.99 -10.80 7.64
N LEU A 86 -9.42 -10.52 6.46
CA LEU A 86 -8.46 -11.36 5.75
C LEU A 86 -7.02 -10.84 5.89
N ALA A 87 -6.84 -9.55 6.22
CA ALA A 87 -5.55 -8.86 6.28
C ALA A 87 -4.52 -9.61 7.12
N ARG A 88 -4.92 -10.15 8.28
CA ARG A 88 -4.01 -10.93 9.13
C ARG A 88 -3.55 -12.22 8.44
N THR A 89 -4.41 -12.89 7.68
CA THR A 89 -4.05 -14.08 6.90
C THR A 89 -2.98 -13.76 5.86
N LEU A 90 -3.10 -12.63 5.15
CA LEU A 90 -2.09 -12.19 4.16
C LEU A 90 -0.76 -11.77 4.83
N ILE A 91 -0.83 -11.10 5.98
CA ILE A 91 0.35 -10.66 6.75
C ILE A 91 1.06 -11.84 7.44
N GLU A 92 0.35 -12.95 7.69
CA GLU A 92 0.88 -14.18 8.28
C GLU A 92 1.18 -15.28 7.22
N ASP A 93 1.01 -14.99 5.93
CA ASP A 93 1.19 -15.98 4.85
C ASP A 93 2.68 -16.18 4.48
N PRO A 94 3.23 -17.42 4.48
CA PRO A 94 4.65 -17.65 4.21
C PRO A 94 5.11 -17.39 2.77
N GLU A 95 4.25 -17.59 1.77
CA GLU A 95 4.57 -17.31 0.35
C GLU A 95 4.58 -15.79 0.13
N TRP A 96 3.69 -15.08 0.81
CA TRP A 96 3.70 -13.62 0.85
C TRP A 96 4.92 -13.06 1.62
N CYS A 97 5.25 -13.62 2.79
CA CYS A 97 6.41 -13.17 3.56
C CYS A 97 7.78 -13.49 2.92
N GLU A 98 7.84 -14.27 1.83
CA GLU A 98 9.08 -14.49 1.06
C GLU A 98 9.51 -13.24 0.27
N TYR A 99 8.56 -12.40 -0.19
CA TYR A 99 8.84 -11.23 -1.04
C TYR A 99 8.39 -9.89 -0.42
N PHE A 100 7.38 -9.91 0.46
CA PHE A 100 6.66 -8.70 0.89
C PHE A 100 6.76 -8.47 2.41
N GLU A 101 7.47 -7.43 2.88
CA GLU A 101 7.42 -7.02 4.31
C GLU A 101 6.14 -6.22 4.62
N TYR A 102 5.40 -6.58 5.68
CA TYR A 102 4.28 -5.77 6.17
C TYR A 102 4.75 -4.59 7.02
N ARG A 103 4.37 -3.37 6.62
CA ARG A 103 4.89 -2.13 7.22
C ARG A 103 3.83 -1.19 7.81
N GLY A 104 2.59 -1.66 8.02
CA GLY A 104 1.50 -0.86 8.61
C GLY A 104 0.39 -0.47 7.63
N VAL A 105 -0.46 0.46 8.09
CA VAL A 105 -1.75 0.86 7.50
C VAL A 105 -1.75 2.36 7.21
N ASP A 106 -1.89 2.78 5.94
CA ASP A 106 -2.02 4.22 5.63
C ASP A 106 -3.47 4.74 5.80
N ALA A 107 -4.50 3.87 5.76
CA ALA A 107 -5.92 4.26 5.94
C ALA A 107 -6.84 3.10 6.40
N GLU A 108 -7.91 3.44 7.13
CA GLU A 108 -9.05 2.56 7.45
C GLU A 108 -10.38 3.32 7.26
N GLU A 109 -11.45 2.63 6.87
CA GLU A 109 -12.77 3.25 6.75
C GLU A 109 -13.51 3.32 8.10
N PHE A 110 -13.98 4.52 8.45
CA PHE A 110 -14.65 4.79 9.73
C PHE A 110 -16.18 4.76 9.59
N VAL A 111 -16.79 3.59 9.78
CA VAL A 111 -18.25 3.45 9.81
C VAL A 111 -18.81 4.07 11.09
N SER A 112 -19.43 5.23 10.97
CA SER A 112 -20.24 5.80 12.06
C SER A 112 -21.53 4.99 12.23
N ASN A 113 -21.63 4.21 13.32
CA ASN A 113 -22.91 3.69 13.77
C ASN A 113 -23.82 4.89 14.08
N GLY A 114 -24.87 5.09 13.28
CA GLY A 114 -25.82 6.18 13.46
C GLY A 114 -26.50 6.11 14.83
N VAL A 115 -26.58 7.28 15.48
CA VAL A 115 -27.30 7.52 16.75
C VAL A 115 -28.67 8.10 16.45
#